data_AF-A0A165SZ62-F1
#
_entry.id   AF-A0A165SZ62-F1
#
_cell.length_a   1.000
_cell.length_b   1.000
_cell.length_c   1.000
_cell.angle_alpha   90.00
_cell.angle_beta   90.00
_cell.angle_gamma   90.00
#
_symmetry.space_group_name_H-M   'P 1'
#
loop_
_entity.id
_entity.type
_entity.pdbx_description
1 polymer ?
#
loop_
_entity_poly.entity_id
_entity_poly.type
_entity_poly.pdbx_seq_one_letter_code
_entity_poly.pdbx_strand_id
1 'polypeptide(L)'
;MSAQLTLEQTFSTTPSRSADLAKLILVGRLGKVPELRYTRNNKEYVQYTVATTNYPPPPPNPDGTRNDPKTTWHSILSFNQNVNNYLRMLKSGSQVYVEANFELREPDPNADPDTPQGQRQIFLRHETIRVLKNPKGSGAEEEAEVTEEET
;
A
#
# COMPACT_ATOMS: atom_id res chain seq x y z
N MET A 1 23.22 -40.95 -42.91
CA MET A 1 22.29 -40.81 -41.77
C MET A 1 22.33 -39.36 -41.34
N SER A 2 21.29 -38.58 -41.64
CA SER A 2 21.17 -37.19 -41.18
C SER A 2 19.83 -37.07 -40.48
N ALA A 3 19.84 -36.95 -39.16
CA ALA A 3 18.65 -36.77 -38.36
C ALA A 3 18.29 -35.28 -38.36
N GLN A 4 17.11 -34.94 -38.89
CA GLN A 4 16.53 -33.61 -38.74
C GLN A 4 15.85 -33.53 -37.38
N LEU A 5 16.34 -32.63 -36.54
CA LEU A 5 15.76 -32.28 -35.25
C LEU A 5 14.46 -31.47 -35.50
N THR A 6 13.31 -32.10 -35.28
CA THR A 6 12.03 -31.43 -35.18
C THR A 6 11.96 -30.68 -33.84
N LEU A 7 11.95 -29.36 -33.89
CA LEU A 7 11.66 -28.51 -32.74
C LEU A 7 10.15 -28.51 -32.49
N GLU A 8 9.68 -29.34 -31.56
CA GLU A 8 8.35 -29.18 -30.96
C GLU A 8 8.39 -27.96 -30.02
N GLN A 9 7.88 -26.83 -30.49
CA GLN A 9 7.59 -25.68 -29.64
C GLN A 9 6.30 -25.97 -28.86
N THR A 10 6.43 -26.34 -27.59
CA THR A 10 5.30 -26.45 -26.65
C THR A 10 4.67 -25.09 -26.41
N PHE A 11 3.42 -24.89 -26.86
CA PHE A 11 2.63 -23.72 -26.51
C PHE A 11 2.17 -23.82 -25.05
N SER A 12 2.52 -22.80 -24.24
CA SER A 12 2.00 -22.62 -22.88
C SER A 12 0.50 -22.34 -22.94
N THR A 13 -0.32 -23.11 -22.21
CA THR A 13 -1.79 -22.97 -22.18
C THR A 13 -2.29 -21.89 -21.22
N THR A 14 -1.40 -21.23 -20.48
CA THR A 14 -1.76 -20.03 -19.73
C THR A 14 -1.84 -18.86 -20.72
N PRO A 15 -3.02 -18.19 -20.85
CA PRO A 15 -3.09 -17.01 -21.70
C PRO A 15 -2.06 -16.02 -21.18
N SER A 16 -1.10 -15.64 -22.04
CA SER A 16 -0.24 -14.49 -21.76
C SER A 16 -1.19 -13.31 -21.64
N ARG A 17 -1.56 -12.94 -20.41
CA ARG A 17 -2.26 -11.68 -20.20
C ARG A 17 -1.27 -10.62 -20.63
N SER A 18 -1.46 -10.12 -21.85
CA SER A 18 -0.80 -8.95 -22.42
C SER A 18 -1.32 -7.69 -21.71
N ALA A 19 -1.31 -7.70 -20.39
CA ALA A 19 -1.73 -6.60 -19.54
C ALA A 19 -0.47 -5.97 -18.99
N ASP A 20 -0.27 -4.69 -19.28
CA ASP A 20 0.79 -3.91 -18.69
C ASP A 20 0.66 -3.91 -17.16
N LEU A 21 1.77 -4.13 -16.46
CA LEU A 21 1.80 -4.22 -15.01
C LEU A 21 2.54 -3.00 -14.43
N ALA A 22 1.77 -2.12 -13.79
CA ALA A 22 2.31 -1.09 -12.91
C ALA A 22 2.04 -1.48 -11.45
N LYS A 23 3.10 -1.79 -10.69
CA LYS A 23 3.03 -2.23 -9.29
C LYS A 23 3.94 -1.38 -8.42
N LEU A 24 3.42 -0.95 -7.28
CA LEU A 24 4.15 -0.30 -6.20
C LEU A 24 4.25 -1.26 -5.01
N ILE A 25 5.46 -1.45 -4.51
CA ILE A 25 5.73 -2.29 -3.34
C ILE A 25 6.23 -1.37 -2.22
N LEU A 26 5.57 -1.44 -1.07
CA LEU A 26 5.88 -0.60 0.10
C LEU A 26 6.21 -1.49 1.30
N VAL A 27 7.31 -1.16 1.98
CA VAL A 27 7.59 -1.63 3.34
C VAL A 27 7.62 -0.40 4.22
N GLY A 28 6.66 -0.29 5.13
CA GLY A 28 6.47 0.93 5.91
C GLY A 28 5.60 0.70 7.13
N ARG A 29 5.14 1.78 7.75
CA ARG A 29 4.26 1.73 8.92
C ARG A 29 2.91 2.33 8.61
N LEU A 30 1.84 1.73 9.14
CA LEU A 30 0.51 2.32 9.08
C LEU A 30 0.50 3.63 9.89
N GLY A 31 0.13 4.74 9.25
CA GLY A 31 0.02 6.03 9.92
C GLY A 31 -1.14 6.11 10.90
N LYS A 32 -2.22 5.43 10.57
CA LYS A 32 -3.46 5.36 11.34
C LYS A 32 -4.17 4.04 11.08
N VAL A 33 -5.18 3.75 11.89
CA VAL A 33 -6.08 2.62 11.69
C VAL A 33 -6.79 2.78 10.33
N PRO A 34 -6.91 1.72 9.51
CA PRO A 34 -7.62 1.78 8.23
C PRO A 34 -9.10 2.19 8.40
N GLU A 35 -9.55 3.16 7.61
CA GLU A 35 -10.89 3.76 7.72
C GLU A 35 -11.83 3.21 6.64
N LEU A 36 -13.03 2.78 7.02
CA LEU A 36 -14.11 2.46 6.09
C LEU A 36 -14.76 3.74 5.58
N ARG A 37 -14.92 3.86 4.27
CA ARG A 37 -15.57 4.98 3.60
C ARG A 37 -16.54 4.47 2.54
N TYR A 38 -17.40 5.36 2.07
CA TYR A 38 -18.38 5.06 1.03
C TYR A 38 -18.18 6.00 -0.16
N THR A 39 -18.27 5.46 -1.38
CA THR A 39 -18.31 6.28 -2.60
C THR A 39 -19.69 6.91 -2.78
N ARG A 40 -19.83 7.84 -3.72
CA ARG A 40 -21.11 8.49 -4.08
C ARG A 40 -22.19 7.48 -4.47
N ASN A 41 -21.79 6.34 -5.01
CA ASN A 41 -22.67 5.23 -5.40
C ASN A 41 -22.90 4.22 -4.26
N ASN A 42 -22.66 4.61 -3.00
CA ASN A 42 -22.82 3.79 -1.79
C ASN A 42 -22.04 2.47 -1.77
N LYS A 43 -20.95 2.35 -2.54
CA LYS A 43 -20.01 1.22 -2.43
C LYS A 43 -18.99 1.50 -1.33
N GLU A 44 -18.77 0.51 -0.48
CA GLU A 44 -17.75 0.56 0.56
C GLU A 44 -16.33 0.46 -0.02
N TYR A 45 -15.40 1.18 0.60
CA TYR A 45 -13.97 1.03 0.37
C TYR A 45 -13.20 1.34 1.66
N VAL A 46 -12.02 0.75 1.82
CA VAL A 46 -11.14 1.06 2.94
C VAL A 46 -9.97 1.90 2.44
N GLN A 47 -9.68 2.98 3.15
CA GLN A 47 -8.52 3.83 2.92
C GLN A 47 -7.53 3.69 4.08
N TYR A 48 -6.26 3.50 3.76
CA TYR A 48 -5.18 3.49 4.74
C TYR A 48 -3.94 4.20 4.21
N THR A 49 -3.06 4.60 5.13
CA THR A 49 -1.86 5.36 4.80
C THR A 49 -0.62 4.65 5.31
N VAL A 50 0.36 4.46 4.44
CA VAL A 50 1.66 3.85 4.77
C VAL A 50 2.73 4.91 4.71
N ALA A 51 3.46 5.08 5.81
CA ALA A 51 4.65 5.91 5.88
C ALA A 51 5.87 5.12 5.45
N THR A 52 6.66 5.67 4.52
CA THR A 52 7.98 5.17 4.15
C THR A 52 9.02 6.26 4.28
N THR A 53 10.16 5.95 4.87
CA THR A 53 11.27 6.89 5.05
C THR A 53 12.41 6.49 4.13
N ASN A 54 12.96 7.44 3.36
CA ASN A 54 14.04 7.15 2.43
C ASN A 54 15.36 6.88 3.17
N TYR A 55 16.11 5.89 2.71
CA TYR A 55 17.45 5.58 3.18
C TYR A 55 18.39 5.47 1.97
N PRO A 56 19.62 6.02 2.01
CA PRO A 56 20.24 6.76 3.11
C PRO A 56 19.65 8.18 3.33
N PRO A 57 19.86 8.80 4.51
CA PRO A 57 19.46 10.18 4.74
C PRO A 57 20.18 11.13 3.77
N PRO A 58 19.58 12.29 3.45
CA PRO A 58 20.12 13.24 2.48
C PRO A 58 21.61 13.58 2.75
N PRO A 59 22.37 13.95 1.70
CA PRO A 59 23.71 14.48 1.88
C PRO A 59 23.70 15.68 2.84
N PRO A 60 24.80 15.93 3.58
CA PRO A 60 24.93 17.14 4.37
C PRO A 60 24.76 18.39 3.49
N ASN A 61 24.14 19.40 4.05
CA ASN A 61 24.06 20.73 3.47
C ASN A 61 25.48 21.36 3.42
N PRO A 62 25.68 22.46 2.66
CA PRO A 62 26.97 23.16 2.58
C PRO A 62 27.53 23.64 3.93
N ASP A 63 26.66 23.81 4.93
CA ASP A 63 26.98 24.22 6.30
C ASP A 63 27.36 23.04 7.23
N GLY A 64 27.35 21.81 6.71
CA GLY A 64 27.64 20.60 7.48
C GLY A 64 26.45 20.03 8.25
N THR A 65 25.27 20.66 8.21
CA THR A 65 24.05 20.13 8.84
C THR A 65 23.46 19.00 8.01
N ARG A 66 22.89 17.98 8.66
CA ARG A 66 22.22 16.87 7.98
C ARG A 66 20.72 16.95 8.22
N ASN A 67 19.95 17.08 7.14
CA ASN A 67 18.49 17.07 7.23
C ASN A 67 17.99 15.67 7.63
N ASP A 68 16.91 15.63 8.38
CA ASP A 68 16.22 14.39 8.70
C ASP A 68 15.76 13.66 7.43
N PRO A 69 15.71 12.32 7.45
CA PRO A 69 15.25 11.56 6.30
C PRO A 69 13.78 11.88 6.02
N LYS A 70 13.49 12.28 4.79
CA LYS A 70 12.13 12.64 4.35
C LYS A 70 11.22 11.41 4.40
N THR A 71 10.08 11.56 5.08
CA THR A 71 9.03 10.56 5.12
C THR A 71 7.96 10.88 4.08
N THR A 72 7.64 9.90 3.25
CA THR A 72 6.56 9.96 2.25
C THR A 72 5.36 9.16 2.76
N TRP A 73 4.16 9.73 2.60
CA TRP A 73 2.90 9.11 2.99
C TRP A 73 2.15 8.63 1.75
N HIS A 74 1.92 7.33 1.66
CA HIS A 74 1.23 6.71 0.54
C HIS A 74 -0.21 6.41 0.96
N SER A 75 -1.20 6.95 0.25
CA SER A 75 -2.62 6.64 0.49
C SER A 75 -3.07 5.51 -0.43
N ILE A 76 -3.50 4.39 0.15
CA ILE A 76 -3.92 3.19 -0.58
C ILE A 76 -5.41 2.95 -0.37
N LEU A 77 -6.09 2.54 -1.45
CA LEU A 77 -7.53 2.31 -1.51
C LEU A 77 -7.83 0.84 -1.78
N SER A 78 -8.65 0.21 -0.95
CA SER A 78 -9.17 -1.14 -1.15
C SER A 78 -10.67 -1.10 -1.42
N PHE A 79 -11.09 -1.68 -2.54
CA PHE A 79 -12.51 -1.83 -2.91
C PHE A 79 -13.03 -3.25 -2.69
N ASN A 80 -12.18 -4.16 -2.19
CA ASN A 80 -12.55 -5.56 -1.99
C ASN A 80 -13.14 -5.74 -0.59
N GLN A 81 -14.45 -5.97 -0.52
CA GLN A 81 -15.21 -6.12 0.74
C GLN A 81 -14.65 -7.21 1.66
N ASN A 82 -14.19 -8.34 1.11
CA ASN A 82 -13.62 -9.42 1.91
C ASN A 82 -12.33 -8.97 2.61
N VAL A 83 -11.50 -8.20 1.89
CA VAL A 83 -10.22 -7.70 2.39
C VAL A 83 -10.42 -6.50 3.33
N ASN A 84 -11.47 -5.70 3.10
CA ASN A 84 -11.82 -4.55 3.93
C ASN A 84 -12.02 -4.94 5.40
N ASN A 85 -12.64 -6.11 5.68
CA ASN A 85 -12.80 -6.60 7.04
C ASN A 85 -11.44 -6.83 7.73
N TYR A 86 -10.51 -7.50 7.05
CA TYR A 86 -9.16 -7.75 7.55
C TYR A 86 -8.38 -6.45 7.75
N LEU A 87 -8.42 -5.53 6.78
CA LEU A 87 -7.71 -4.25 6.86
C LEU A 87 -8.13 -3.44 8.10
N ARG A 88 -9.42 -3.44 8.45
CA ARG A 88 -9.93 -2.70 9.61
C ARG A 88 -9.44 -3.23 10.96
N MET A 89 -9.00 -4.49 11.02
CA MET A 89 -8.42 -5.08 12.23
C MET A 89 -6.96 -4.67 12.45
N LEU A 90 -6.33 -4.00 11.48
CA LEU A 90 -4.94 -3.59 11.58
C LEU A 90 -4.78 -2.39 12.52
N LYS A 91 -3.79 -2.49 13.41
CA LYS A 91 -3.46 -1.43 14.37
C LYS A 91 -2.61 -0.35 13.72
N SER A 92 -2.77 0.90 14.14
CA SER A 92 -1.86 1.99 13.79
C SER A 92 -0.42 1.65 14.20
N GLY A 93 0.56 2.16 13.46
CA GLY A 93 1.98 1.89 13.73
C GLY A 93 2.47 0.50 13.35
N SER A 94 1.59 -0.43 12.95
CA SER A 94 1.99 -1.75 12.45
C SER A 94 2.91 -1.60 11.23
N GLN A 95 4.02 -2.33 11.23
CA GLN A 95 4.92 -2.44 10.10
C GLN A 95 4.32 -3.42 9.10
N VAL A 96 4.16 -2.97 7.86
CA VAL A 96 3.44 -3.69 6.80
C VAL A 96 4.26 -3.76 5.52
N TYR A 97 4.10 -4.87 4.82
CA TYR A 97 4.44 -5.04 3.41
C TYR A 97 3.15 -4.87 2.60
N VAL A 98 3.15 -4.01 1.60
CA VAL A 98 1.98 -3.72 0.77
C VAL A 98 2.36 -3.78 -0.71
N GLU A 99 1.55 -4.50 -1.48
CA GLU A 99 1.54 -4.42 -2.93
C GLU A 99 0.30 -3.64 -3.37
N ALA A 100 0.50 -2.68 -4.26
CA ALA A 100 -0.56 -1.88 -4.84
C ALA A 100 -0.37 -1.72 -6.34
N ASN A 101 -1.47 -1.72 -7.08
CA ASN A 101 -1.47 -1.26 -8.46
C ASN A 101 -1.30 0.26 -8.48
N PHE A 102 -0.35 0.72 -9.30
CA PHE A 102 -0.04 2.13 -9.46
C PHE A 102 -0.73 2.67 -10.70
N GLU A 103 -1.58 3.67 -10.51
CA GLU A 103 -2.24 4.39 -11.59
C GLU A 103 -1.98 5.87 -11.41
N LEU A 104 -1.63 6.53 -12.50
CA LEU A 104 -1.42 7.96 -12.55
C LEU A 104 -2.52 8.59 -13.39
N ARG A 105 -3.28 9.51 -12.80
CA ARG A 105 -4.28 10.28 -13.53
C ARG A 105 -3.74 11.67 -13.82
N GLU A 106 -3.71 11.98 -15.10
CA GLU A 106 -3.36 13.31 -15.57
C GLU A 106 -4.48 14.29 -15.23
N PRO A 107 -4.12 15.56 -14.96
CA PRO A 107 -5.12 16.60 -14.71
C PRO A 107 -5.97 16.84 -15.97
N ASP A 108 -7.23 17.22 -15.78
CA ASP A 108 -8.09 17.68 -16.87
C ASP A 108 -7.58 19.04 -17.35
N PRO A 109 -7.25 19.21 -18.65
CA PRO A 109 -6.72 20.46 -19.18
C PRO A 109 -7.69 21.65 -19.06
N ASN A 110 -8.98 21.39 -18.85
CA ASN A 110 -10.00 22.44 -18.70
C ASN A 110 -10.37 22.71 -17.24
N ALA A 111 -9.83 21.93 -16.29
CA ALA A 111 -10.09 22.15 -14.88
C ALA A 111 -9.17 23.24 -14.33
N ASP A 112 -9.67 23.99 -13.34
CA ASP A 112 -8.88 24.96 -12.59
C ASP A 112 -7.74 24.23 -11.85
N PRO A 113 -6.47 24.70 -11.93
CA PRO A 113 -5.32 24.08 -11.28
C PRO A 113 -5.45 23.92 -9.75
N ASP A 114 -6.30 24.71 -9.08
CA ASP A 114 -6.55 24.57 -7.65
C ASP A 114 -7.58 23.47 -7.33
N THR A 115 -8.29 22.96 -8.33
CA THR A 115 -9.20 21.82 -8.13
C THR A 115 -8.43 20.50 -8.13
N PRO A 116 -8.91 19.47 -7.42
CA PRO A 116 -8.31 18.14 -7.49
C PRO A 116 -8.25 17.60 -8.93
N GLN A 117 -9.15 18.04 -9.81
CA GLN A 117 -9.21 17.65 -11.21
C GLN A 117 -8.11 18.32 -12.05
N GLY A 118 -7.67 19.51 -11.67
CA GLY A 118 -6.55 20.22 -12.29
C GLY A 118 -5.17 19.79 -11.78
N GLN A 119 -5.12 18.86 -10.83
CA GLN A 119 -3.88 18.32 -10.27
C GLN A 119 -3.66 16.86 -10.65
N ARG A 120 -2.38 16.49 -10.84
CA ARG A 120 -1.98 15.12 -11.10
C ARG A 120 -2.28 14.25 -9.87
N GLN A 121 -3.05 13.19 -10.06
CA GLN A 121 -3.45 12.30 -8.97
C GLN A 121 -2.73 10.96 -9.06
N ILE A 122 -2.16 10.53 -7.93
CA ILE A 122 -1.63 9.17 -7.78
C ILE A 122 -2.74 8.32 -7.16
N PHE A 123 -3.12 7.26 -7.86
CA PHE A 123 -4.13 6.33 -7.43
C PHE A 123 -3.49 4.98 -7.13
N LEU A 124 -3.46 4.61 -5.86
CA LEU A 124 -2.91 3.34 -5.39
C LEU A 124 -4.05 2.40 -5.01
N ARG A 125 -4.21 1.31 -5.76
CA ARG A 125 -5.22 0.30 -5.48
C ARG A 125 -4.59 -0.89 -4.77
N HIS A 126 -5.12 -1.24 -3.62
CA HIS A 126 -4.64 -2.37 -2.83
C HIS A 126 -4.71 -3.69 -3.62
N GLU A 127 -3.63 -4.47 -3.57
CA GLU A 127 -3.56 -5.83 -4.09
C GLU A 127 -3.29 -6.85 -2.97
N THR A 128 -2.27 -6.61 -2.15
CA THR A 128 -1.91 -7.51 -1.04
C THR A 128 -1.31 -6.72 0.12
N ILE A 129 -1.55 -7.16 1.35
CA ILE A 129 -0.96 -6.61 2.55
C ILE A 129 -0.52 -7.75 3.47
N ARG A 130 0.64 -7.60 4.09
CA ARG A 130 1.14 -8.51 5.11
C ARG A 130 1.67 -7.70 6.27
N VAL A 131 1.24 -8.03 7.48
CA VAL A 131 1.80 -7.44 8.70
C VAL A 131 3.13 -8.12 8.99
N LEU A 132 4.19 -7.32 9.08
CA LEU A 132 5.53 -7.78 9.43
C LEU A 132 5.78 -7.68 10.93
N LYS A 133 5.28 -6.62 11.57
CA LYS A 133 5.45 -6.37 13.00
C LYS A 133 4.32 -5.52 13.55
N ASN A 134 3.76 -5.91 14.69
CA ASN A 134 2.76 -5.12 15.41
C ASN A 134 3.42 -4.00 16.23
N PRO A 135 2.71 -2.88 16.49
CA PRO A 135 3.21 -1.79 17.34
C PRO A 135 3.46 -2.29 18.77
N LYS A 136 4.56 -1.86 19.37
CA LYS A 136 4.92 -2.20 20.75
C LYS A 136 4.06 -1.32 21.68
N GLY A 137 3.11 -1.93 22.41
CA GLY A 137 2.27 -1.22 23.40
C GLY A 137 0.75 -1.22 23.14
N SER A 138 0.17 -2.25 22.52
CA SER A 138 -1.29 -2.31 22.31
C SER A 138 -1.91 -3.68 22.64
N GLY A 139 -1.24 -4.49 23.46
CA GLY A 139 -1.71 -5.84 23.77
C GLY A 139 -0.89 -6.57 24.83
N ALA A 140 -0.28 -5.85 25.77
CA ALA A 140 0.39 -6.44 26.93
C ALA A 140 -0.19 -5.95 28.27
N GLU A 141 -1.20 -5.08 28.24
CA GLU A 141 -1.82 -4.51 29.45
C GLU A 141 -3.29 -4.95 29.63
N GLU A 142 -3.99 -5.40 28.58
CA GLU A 142 -5.39 -5.87 28.70
C GLU A 142 -5.53 -7.35 29.15
N GLU A 143 -4.48 -8.18 29.07
CA GLU A 143 -4.56 -9.57 29.54
C GLU A 143 -4.26 -9.72 31.05
N ALA A 144 -3.80 -8.68 31.74
CA ALA A 144 -3.45 -8.74 33.16
C ALA A 144 -4.60 -8.32 34.10
N GLU A 145 -5.54 -7.50 33.62
CA GLU A 145 -6.62 -6.94 34.47
C GLU A 145 -7.81 -7.91 34.64
N VAL A 146 -8.00 -8.87 33.73
CA VAL A 146 -9.14 -9.81 33.78
C VAL A 146 -8.91 -10.94 34.80
N THR A 147 -7.68 -11.21 35.22
CA THR A 147 -7.37 -12.28 36.19
C THR A 147 -7.43 -11.88 37.66
N GLU A 148 -7.60 -10.60 37.99
CA GLU A 148 -7.60 -10.13 39.39
C GLU A 148 -9.01 -9.90 39.98
N GLU A 149 -10.07 -9.89 39.18
CA GLU A 149 -11.47 -9.76 39.67
C GLU A 149 -12.20 -11.10 39.95
N GLU A 150 -11.58 -12.25 39.70
CA GLU A 150 -12.20 -13.58 39.92
C GLU A 150 -11.50 -14.42 41.03
N THR A 151 -11.05 -13.76 42.11
CA THR A 151 -10.64 -14.44 43.37
C THR A 151 -11.18 -13.75 44.61
#